data_AF-A0A8J7MZA8-F1
#
_entry.id   AF-A0A8J7MZA8-F1
#
_cell.length_a   1.000
_cell.length_b   1.000
_cell.length_c   1.000
_cell.angle_alpha   90.00
_cell.angle_beta   90.00
_cell.angle_gamma   90.00
#
_symmetry.space_group_name_H-M   'P 1'
#
loop_
_entity.id
_entity.type
_entity.pdbx_description
1 polymer ?
#
loop_
_entity_poly.entity_id
_entity_poly.type
_entity_poly.pdbx_seq_one_letter_code
_entity_poly.pdbx_strand_id
1 'polypeptide(L)'
;MSFDTWALVAAATLLALVVAIGILTPVLMPLSRAIDRINERVGRTVYWLVLAAVLISAGNAVVRKAFDTSSNAWLEIQWYLFAAIFLLCSGYTLLRNEHVRIDVISSRFSRRGLAKIDIFGFTCFLLPMTLVILYLSVPLFANSVTKAPPGATAPGFGAVVAGLFNPAGWEASDQAGGLIRWPVKLLIPAGFVLLGLQGLSELIKRFAYLRGLIPDPNEKAAAHGTN
;
A
#
# COMPACT_ATOMS: atom_id res chain seq x y z
N MET A 1 21.62 -23.14 -8.67
CA MET A 1 20.76 -22.47 -9.68
C MET A 1 21.30 -21.07 -9.89
N SER A 2 21.53 -20.67 -11.15
CA SER A 2 21.96 -19.30 -11.45
C SER A 2 20.80 -18.33 -11.21
N PHE A 3 21.10 -17.04 -11.03
CA PHE A 3 20.11 -15.97 -10.90
C PHE A 3 19.08 -16.00 -12.06
N ASP A 4 19.54 -16.34 -13.26
CA ASP A 4 18.69 -16.44 -14.47
C ASP A 4 17.61 -17.53 -14.35
N THR A 5 17.91 -18.64 -13.66
CA THR A 5 16.93 -19.71 -13.46
C THR A 5 15.80 -19.26 -12.53
N TRP A 6 16.12 -18.50 -11.49
CA TRP A 6 15.14 -17.96 -10.54
C TRP A 6 14.23 -16.92 -11.18
N ALA A 7 14.80 -16.02 -11.98
CA ALA A 7 14.04 -15.00 -12.69
C ALA A 7 13.03 -15.63 -13.66
N LEU A 8 13.44 -16.64 -14.42
CA LEU A 8 12.57 -17.36 -15.35
C LEU A 8 11.44 -18.11 -14.64
N VAL A 9 11.74 -18.82 -13.55
CA VAL A 9 10.73 -19.54 -12.76
C VAL A 9 9.72 -18.57 -12.14
N ALA A 10 10.18 -17.44 -11.60
CA ALA A 10 9.30 -16.41 -11.05
C ALA A 10 8.38 -15.81 -12.13
N ALA A 11 8.91 -15.49 -13.31
CA ALA A 11 8.13 -14.97 -14.43
C ALA A 11 7.08 -15.99 -14.93
N ALA A 12 7.46 -17.26 -15.07
CA ALA A 12 6.55 -18.33 -15.48
C ALA A 12 5.44 -18.57 -14.44
N THR A 13 5.78 -18.54 -13.15
CA THR A 13 4.81 -18.69 -12.05
C THR A 13 3.83 -17.53 -12.03
N LEU A 14 4.33 -16.30 -12.18
CA LEU A 14 3.50 -15.11 -12.24
C LEU A 14 2.55 -15.14 -13.44
N LEU A 15 3.03 -15.54 -14.62
CA LEU A 15 2.20 -15.70 -15.81
C LEU A 15 1.12 -16.77 -15.61
N ALA A 16 1.48 -17.93 -15.05
CA ALA A 16 0.53 -18.99 -14.75
C ALA A 16 -0.56 -18.55 -13.77
N LEU A 17 -0.19 -17.80 -12.72
CA LEU A 17 -1.14 -17.21 -11.77
C LEU A 17 -2.10 -16.23 -12.46
N VAL A 18 -1.59 -15.37 -13.34
CA VAL A 18 -2.42 -14.40 -14.08
C VAL A 18 -3.41 -15.10 -15.01
N VAL A 19 -2.96 -16.15 -15.71
CA VAL A 19 -3.84 -16.97 -16.54
C VAL A 19 -4.91 -17.67 -15.68
N ALA A 20 -4.51 -18.26 -14.54
CA ALA A 20 -5.45 -18.88 -13.61
C ALA A 20 -6.49 -17.89 -13.07
N ILE A 21 -6.08 -16.66 -12.71
CA ILE A 21 -6.99 -15.58 -12.31
C ILE A 21 -7.98 -15.24 -13.43
N GLY A 22 -7.51 -15.17 -14.68
CA GLY A 22 -8.37 -14.94 -15.84
C GLY A 22 -9.41 -16.03 -16.05
N ILE A 23 -9.06 -17.30 -15.80
CA ILE A 23 -9.97 -18.44 -15.89
C ILE A 23 -10.97 -18.44 -14.71
N LEU A 24 -10.47 -18.24 -13.49
CA LEU A 24 -11.24 -18.32 -12.23
C LEU A 24 -12.02 -17.05 -11.89
N THR A 25 -11.95 -16.02 -12.73
CA THR A 25 -12.62 -14.73 -12.54
C THR A 25 -14.05 -14.80 -11.99
N PRO A 26 -14.99 -15.63 -12.51
CA PRO A 26 -16.36 -15.68 -11.97
C PRO A 26 -16.41 -16.09 -10.49
N VAL A 27 -15.51 -16.97 -10.06
CA VAL A 27 -15.40 -17.44 -8.66
C VAL A 27 -14.66 -16.42 -7.78
N LEU A 28 -13.78 -15.60 -8.36
CA LEU A 28 -12.96 -14.61 -7.64
C LEU A 28 -13.67 -13.25 -7.44
N MET A 29 -14.81 -13.01 -8.07
CA MET A 29 -15.57 -11.75 -7.92
C MET A 29 -15.96 -11.41 -6.47
N PRO A 30 -16.43 -12.36 -5.62
CA PRO A 30 -16.71 -12.08 -4.22
C PRO A 30 -15.47 -11.65 -3.44
N LEU A 31 -14.31 -12.23 -3.75
CA LEU A 31 -13.02 -11.86 -3.15
C LEU A 31 -12.65 -10.41 -3.53
N SER A 32 -12.77 -10.06 -4.81
CA SER A 32 -12.55 -8.67 -5.26
C SER A 32 -13.45 -7.67 -4.52
N ARG A 33 -14.74 -7.99 -4.34
CA ARG A 33 -15.66 -7.14 -3.55
C ARG A 33 -15.32 -7.07 -2.07
N ALA A 34 -14.76 -8.14 -1.49
CA ALA A 34 -14.29 -8.12 -0.10
C ALA A 34 -13.07 -7.19 0.06
N ILE A 35 -12.11 -7.28 -0.86
CA ILE A 35 -10.94 -6.40 -0.89
C ILE A 35 -11.36 -4.93 -1.05
N ASP A 36 -12.27 -4.65 -1.98
CA ASP A 36 -12.78 -3.30 -2.20
C ASP A 36 -13.40 -2.73 -0.91
N ARG A 37 -14.18 -3.52 -0.16
CA ARG A 37 -14.76 -3.11 1.13
C ARG A 37 -13.71 -2.82 2.20
N ILE A 38 -12.63 -3.62 2.26
CA ILE A 38 -11.53 -3.40 3.20
C ILE A 38 -10.84 -2.07 2.89
N ASN A 39 -10.41 -1.88 1.64
CA ASN A 39 -9.74 -0.63 1.23
C ASN A 39 -10.66 0.58 1.43
N GLU A 40 -11.95 0.45 1.11
CA GLU A 40 -12.90 1.55 1.32
C GLU A 40 -13.08 1.92 2.79
N ARG A 41 -13.11 0.93 3.69
CA ARG A 41 -13.17 1.17 5.14
C ARG A 41 -11.90 1.82 5.66
N VAL A 42 -10.74 1.32 5.23
CA VAL A 42 -9.44 1.88 5.62
C VAL A 42 -9.33 3.32 5.15
N GLY A 43 -9.56 3.59 3.86
CA GLY A 43 -9.48 4.94 3.30
C GLY A 43 -10.41 5.93 4.02
N ARG A 44 -11.68 5.56 4.24
CA ARG A 44 -12.63 6.39 5.00
C ARG A 44 -12.17 6.72 6.42
N THR A 45 -11.49 5.79 7.07
CA THR A 45 -10.99 5.98 8.44
C THR A 45 -9.73 6.84 8.44
N VAL A 46 -8.84 6.60 7.48
CA VAL A 46 -7.55 7.28 7.35
C VAL A 46 -7.71 8.75 6.93
N TYR A 47 -8.78 9.14 6.26
CA TYR A 47 -9.05 10.56 5.95
C TYR A 47 -9.07 11.46 7.19
N TRP A 48 -9.49 10.95 8.35
CA TRP A 48 -9.44 11.70 9.60
C TRP A 48 -8.01 12.01 10.07
N LEU A 49 -7.02 11.23 9.63
CA LEU A 49 -5.61 11.53 9.90
C LEU A 49 -5.15 12.80 9.19
N VAL A 50 -5.79 13.20 8.08
CA VAL A 50 -5.51 14.49 7.43
C VAL A 50 -5.87 15.63 8.37
N LEU A 51 -7.07 15.58 8.96
CA LEU A 51 -7.50 16.56 9.95
C LEU A 51 -6.56 16.57 11.16
N ALA A 52 -6.20 15.39 11.67
CA ALA A 52 -5.24 15.27 12.77
C ALA A 52 -3.88 15.89 12.42
N ALA A 53 -3.36 15.62 11.23
CA ALA A 53 -2.09 16.16 10.75
C ALA A 53 -2.11 17.69 10.64
N VAL A 54 -3.23 18.27 10.17
CA VAL A 54 -3.43 19.72 10.11
C VAL A 54 -3.48 20.32 11.52
N LEU A 55 -4.26 19.74 12.43
CA LEU A 55 -4.39 20.24 13.80
C LEU A 55 -3.06 20.16 14.56
N ILE A 56 -2.32 19.06 14.41
CA ILE A 56 -1.00 18.89 15.02
C ILE A 56 0.00 19.88 14.42
N SER A 57 -0.03 20.10 13.11
CA SER A 57 0.84 21.08 12.44
C SER A 57 0.57 22.51 12.87
N ALA A 58 -0.71 22.91 12.90
CA ALA A 58 -1.12 24.23 13.35
C ALA A 58 -0.81 24.43 14.84
N GLY A 59 -1.11 23.44 15.68
CA GLY A 59 -0.80 23.48 17.11
C GLY A 59 0.69 23.64 17.37
N ASN A 60 1.53 22.88 16.67
CA ASN A 60 2.98 23.00 16.77
C ASN A 60 3.47 24.40 16.34
N ALA A 61 2.90 24.98 15.27
CA ALA A 61 3.23 26.33 14.82
C ALA A 61 2.85 27.40 15.85
N VAL A 62 1.66 27.29 16.45
CA VAL A 62 1.19 28.20 17.50
C VAL A 62 2.09 28.12 18.73
N VAL A 63 2.41 26.90 19.20
CA VAL A 63 3.26 26.72 20.39
C VAL A 63 4.64 27.32 20.17
N ARG A 64 5.24 27.09 19.00
CA ARG A 64 6.52 27.71 18.64
C ARG A 64 6.44 29.23 18.67
N LYS A 65 5.37 29.82 18.13
CA LYS A 65 5.28 31.27 18.01
C LYS A 65 4.92 31.95 19.33
N ALA A 66 4.11 31.32 20.16
CA ALA A 66 3.60 31.90 21.40
C ALA A 66 4.52 31.64 22.60
N PHE A 67 5.19 30.48 22.65
CA PHE A 67 5.93 30.02 23.83
C PHE A 67 7.42 29.75 23.56
N ASP A 68 7.89 29.99 22.31
CA ASP A 68 9.28 29.79 21.87
C ASP A 68 9.85 28.39 22.21
N THR A 69 8.96 27.40 22.34
CA THR A 69 9.31 26.01 22.66
C THR A 69 8.89 25.07 21.53
N SER A 70 9.68 24.04 21.29
CA SER A 70 9.42 23.02 20.28
C SER A 70 10.11 21.72 20.69
N SER A 71 9.44 20.59 20.46
CA SER A 71 10.07 19.27 20.61
C SER A 71 10.11 18.56 19.25
N ASN A 72 11.18 17.81 19.00
CA ASN A 72 11.36 17.07 17.76
C ASN A 72 10.27 16.00 17.57
N ALA A 73 9.68 15.47 18.65
CA ALA A 73 8.53 14.55 18.57
C ALA A 73 7.36 15.12 17.76
N TRP A 74 7.09 16.43 17.90
CA TRP A 74 5.99 17.10 17.18
C TRP A 74 6.26 17.24 15.69
N LEU A 75 7.53 17.36 15.30
CA LEU A 75 7.93 17.29 13.90
C LEU A 75 7.90 15.84 13.43
N GLU A 76 8.27 14.89 14.30
CA GLU A 76 8.31 13.49 13.93
C GLU A 76 6.93 12.91 13.64
N ILE A 77 5.96 13.18 14.50
CA ILE A 77 4.60 12.68 14.31
C ILE A 77 3.96 13.17 13.01
N GLN A 78 4.35 14.35 12.51
CA GLN A 78 3.84 14.89 11.25
C GLN A 78 4.27 14.02 10.07
N TRP A 79 5.53 13.59 9.99
CA TRP A 79 5.95 12.70 8.90
C TRP A 79 5.44 11.26 9.07
N TYR A 80 5.19 10.80 10.31
CA TYR A 80 4.52 9.51 10.55
C TYR A 80 3.08 9.56 10.04
N LEU A 81 2.34 10.62 10.35
CA LEU A 81 0.97 10.81 9.86
C LEU A 81 0.92 10.96 8.35
N PHE A 82 1.86 11.72 7.77
CA PHE A 82 2.01 11.81 6.33
C PHE A 82 2.22 10.43 5.70
N ALA A 83 3.18 9.65 6.21
CA ALA A 83 3.42 8.29 5.74
C ALA A 83 2.17 7.40 5.88
N ALA A 84 1.44 7.51 7.00
CA ALA A 84 0.23 6.74 7.24
C ALA A 84 -0.86 7.04 6.21
N ILE A 85 -1.09 8.33 5.92
CA ILE A 85 -2.08 8.76 4.94
C ILE A 85 -1.73 8.19 3.57
N PHE A 86 -0.49 8.39 3.08
CA PHE A 86 -0.11 7.96 1.74
C PHE A 86 -0.07 6.43 1.59
N LEU A 87 0.52 5.71 2.55
CA LEU A 87 0.70 4.27 2.44
C LEU A 87 -0.63 3.54 2.59
N LEU A 88 -1.47 3.90 3.57
CA LEU A 88 -2.74 3.22 3.82
C LEU A 88 -3.83 3.62 2.82
N CYS A 89 -3.79 4.83 2.25
CA CYS A 89 -4.74 5.24 1.20
C CYS A 89 -4.31 4.83 -0.21
N SER A 90 -3.08 4.37 -0.44
CA SER A 90 -2.60 3.99 -1.79
C SER A 90 -3.52 2.99 -2.50
N GLY A 91 -3.95 1.94 -1.80
CA GLY A 91 -4.95 0.98 -2.30
C GLY A 91 -6.32 1.62 -2.52
N TYR A 92 -6.74 2.54 -1.65
CA TYR A 92 -8.00 3.28 -1.85
C TYR A 92 -7.98 4.16 -3.11
N THR A 93 -6.89 4.88 -3.36
CA THR A 93 -6.72 5.70 -4.57
C THR A 93 -6.75 4.84 -5.83
N LEU A 94 -6.16 3.64 -5.78
CA LEU A 94 -6.25 2.67 -6.88
C LEU A 94 -7.69 2.19 -7.09
N LEU A 95 -8.42 1.87 -6.01
CA LEU A 95 -9.84 1.48 -6.05
C LEU A 95 -10.73 2.56 -6.70
N ARG A 96 -10.48 3.82 -6.38
CA ARG A 96 -11.21 4.98 -6.92
C ARG A 96 -10.77 5.38 -8.32
N ASN A 97 -9.75 4.72 -8.89
CA ASN A 97 -9.17 5.09 -10.19
C ASN A 97 -8.68 6.55 -10.24
N GLU A 98 -8.25 7.07 -9.09
CA GLU A 98 -7.72 8.44 -8.91
C GLU A 98 -6.19 8.47 -8.95
N HIS A 99 -5.55 7.36 -9.32
CA HIS A 99 -4.13 7.34 -9.59
C HIS A 99 -3.83 8.11 -10.88
N VAL A 100 -2.67 8.76 -10.93
CA VAL A 100 -2.25 9.52 -12.12
C VAL A 100 -2.07 8.55 -13.29
N ARG A 101 -2.93 8.66 -14.30
CA ARG A 101 -2.83 7.96 -15.57
C ARG A 101 -2.24 8.89 -16.63
N ILE A 102 -1.59 8.31 -17.63
CA ILE A 102 -1.11 9.08 -18.78
C ILE A 102 -2.32 9.39 -19.67
N ASP A 103 -2.94 10.54 -19.41
CA ASP A 103 -4.21 10.95 -20.02
C ASP A 103 -4.14 11.00 -21.57
N VAL A 104 -3.03 11.53 -22.10
CA VAL A 104 -2.75 11.63 -23.55
C VAL A 104 -2.68 10.27 -24.25
N ILE A 105 -2.22 9.23 -23.54
CA ILE A 105 -2.12 7.88 -24.10
C ILE A 105 -3.47 7.17 -23.94
N SER A 106 -4.13 7.35 -22.80
CA SER A 106 -5.40 6.68 -22.49
C SER A 106 -6.54 7.07 -23.44
N SER A 107 -6.55 8.31 -23.94
CA SER A 107 -7.56 8.81 -24.91
C SER A 107 -7.42 8.23 -26.32
N ARG A 108 -6.28 7.60 -26.65
CA ARG A 108 -6.04 7.00 -27.98
C ARG A 108 -6.41 5.52 -28.08
N PHE A 109 -6.66 4.85 -26.95
CA PHE A 109 -6.98 3.42 -26.93
C PHE A 109 -8.47 3.16 -26.69
N SER A 110 -8.99 2.09 -27.29
CA SER A 110 -10.33 1.60 -26.96
C SER A 110 -10.38 1.11 -25.50
N ARG A 111 -11.57 1.10 -24.89
CA ARG A 111 -11.78 0.62 -23.50
C ARG A 111 -11.22 -0.78 -23.24
N ARG A 112 -11.35 -1.68 -24.22
CA ARG A 112 -10.75 -3.02 -24.17
C ARG A 112 -9.22 -3.00 -24.31
N GLY A 113 -8.67 -2.06 -25.08
CA GLY A 113 -7.23 -1.83 -25.16
C GLY A 113 -6.67 -1.34 -23.82
N LEU A 114 -7.34 -0.36 -23.20
CA LEU A 114 -6.98 0.16 -21.88
C LEU A 114 -6.99 -0.94 -20.82
N ALA A 115 -8.00 -1.80 -20.79
CA ALA A 115 -8.05 -2.93 -19.86
C ALA A 115 -6.89 -3.92 -20.05
N LYS A 116 -6.40 -4.15 -21.28
CA LYS A 116 -5.21 -4.98 -21.53
C LYS A 116 -3.93 -4.30 -21.05
N ILE A 117 -3.82 -2.98 -21.25
CA ILE A 117 -2.69 -2.18 -20.75
C ILE A 117 -2.68 -2.21 -19.22
N ASP A 118 -3.82 -2.04 -18.57
CA ASP A 118 -3.97 -2.14 -17.11
C ASP A 118 -3.53 -3.53 -16.60
N ILE A 119 -3.98 -4.62 -17.24
CA ILE A 119 -3.55 -5.99 -16.89
C ILE A 119 -2.03 -6.11 -16.96
N PHE A 120 -1.43 -5.66 -18.05
CA PHE A 120 0.03 -5.68 -18.22
C PHE A 120 0.73 -4.82 -17.16
N GLY A 121 0.24 -3.62 -16.91
CA GLY A 121 0.74 -2.71 -15.89
C GLY A 121 0.72 -3.33 -14.49
N PHE A 122 -0.40 -3.94 -14.11
CA PHE A 122 -0.55 -4.59 -12.82
C PHE A 122 0.32 -5.83 -12.69
N THR A 123 0.39 -6.67 -13.72
CA THR A 123 1.17 -7.90 -13.71
C THR A 123 2.66 -7.65 -13.75
N CYS A 124 3.16 -6.77 -14.62
CA CYS A 124 4.60 -6.61 -14.84
C CYS A 124 5.25 -5.56 -13.93
N PHE A 125 4.49 -4.62 -13.39
CA PHE A 125 5.04 -3.52 -12.59
C PHE A 125 4.46 -3.49 -11.18
N LEU A 126 3.14 -3.35 -11.04
CA LEU A 126 2.53 -3.13 -9.73
C LEU A 126 2.74 -4.33 -8.79
N LEU A 127 2.27 -5.53 -9.17
CA LEU A 127 2.34 -6.71 -8.31
C LEU A 127 3.79 -7.11 -7.99
N PRO A 128 4.73 -7.19 -8.96
CA PRO A 128 6.12 -7.50 -8.67
C PRO A 128 6.76 -6.48 -7.73
N MET A 129 6.55 -5.18 -7.96
CA MET A 129 7.08 -4.14 -7.09
C MET A 129 6.49 -4.23 -5.68
N THR A 130 5.19 -4.51 -5.58
CA THR A 130 4.53 -4.69 -4.28
C THR A 130 5.14 -5.86 -3.51
N LEU A 131 5.39 -6.99 -4.17
CA LEU A 131 6.02 -8.15 -3.56
C LEU A 131 7.46 -7.87 -3.13
N VAL A 132 8.25 -7.16 -3.95
CA VAL A 132 9.63 -6.77 -3.61
C VAL A 132 9.64 -5.87 -2.38
N ILE A 133 8.78 -4.84 -2.33
CA ILE A 133 8.70 -3.96 -1.16
C ILE A 133 8.22 -4.70 0.08
N LEU A 134 7.26 -5.62 -0.04
CA LEU A 134 6.83 -6.46 1.08
C LEU A 134 7.97 -7.33 1.60
N TYR A 135 8.70 -7.97 0.70
CA TYR A 135 9.85 -8.80 1.03
C TYR A 135 10.93 -8.01 1.80
N LEU A 136 11.20 -6.77 1.38
CA LEU A 136 12.19 -5.92 2.02
C LEU A 136 11.70 -5.22 3.30
N SER A 137 10.40 -4.92 3.41
CA SER A 137 9.86 -4.11 4.51
C SER A 137 9.45 -4.90 5.75
N VAL A 138 9.04 -6.17 5.61
CA VAL A 138 8.74 -7.05 6.74
C VAL A 138 9.92 -7.20 7.71
N PRO A 139 11.17 -7.48 7.28
CA PRO A 139 12.30 -7.56 8.19
C PRO A 139 12.63 -6.21 8.84
N LEU A 140 12.45 -5.08 8.12
CA LEU A 140 12.65 -3.75 8.69
C LEU A 140 11.72 -3.50 9.88
N PHE A 141 10.45 -3.88 9.76
CA PHE A 141 9.49 -3.81 10.86
C PHE A 141 9.85 -4.80 11.98
N ALA A 142 10.09 -6.07 11.66
CA ALA A 142 10.40 -7.10 12.65
C ALA A 142 11.63 -6.76 13.51
N ASN A 143 12.66 -6.20 12.89
CA ASN A 143 13.88 -5.77 13.58
C ASN A 143 13.62 -4.57 14.51
N SER A 144 12.67 -3.69 14.16
CA SER A 144 12.37 -2.49 14.95
C SER A 144 11.62 -2.76 16.27
N VAL A 145 10.91 -3.89 16.37
CA VAL A 145 10.22 -4.31 17.60
C VAL A 145 11.06 -5.24 18.48
N THR A 146 12.19 -5.74 17.95
CA THR A 146 13.08 -6.67 18.65
C THR A 146 14.49 -6.13 18.89
N LYS A 147 14.85 -4.95 18.35
CA LYS A 147 16.22 -4.41 18.31
C LYS A 147 17.24 -5.41 17.71
N ALA A 148 16.82 -6.15 16.69
CA ALA A 148 17.73 -7.06 16.00
C ALA A 148 18.88 -6.26 15.34
N PRO A 149 20.15 -6.71 15.47
CA PRO A 149 21.28 -5.99 14.90
C PRO A 149 21.23 -5.95 13.36
N PRO A 150 21.85 -4.93 12.72
CA PRO A 150 21.90 -4.85 11.25
C PRO A 150 22.48 -6.12 10.63
N GLY A 151 21.79 -6.66 9.61
CA GLY A 151 22.19 -7.91 8.96
C GLY A 151 21.79 -9.19 9.70
N ALA A 152 21.13 -9.09 10.87
CA ALA A 152 20.53 -10.24 11.51
C ALA A 152 19.41 -10.84 10.64
N THR A 153 19.25 -12.16 10.73
CA THR A 153 18.09 -12.84 10.16
C THR A 153 16.80 -12.30 10.79
N ALA A 154 15.77 -12.14 9.97
CA ALA A 154 14.50 -11.59 10.41
C ALA A 154 13.94 -12.42 11.59
N PRO A 155 13.50 -11.77 12.69
CA PRO A 155 12.88 -12.46 13.81
C PRO A 155 11.67 -13.28 13.34
N GLY A 156 11.53 -14.49 13.90
CA GLY A 156 10.35 -15.32 13.67
C GLY A 156 9.08 -14.65 14.23
N PHE A 157 7.91 -15.08 13.74
CA PHE A 157 6.61 -14.50 14.12
C PHE A 157 6.40 -14.39 15.64
N GLY A 158 6.74 -15.43 16.41
CA GLY A 158 6.63 -15.41 17.87
C GLY A 158 7.48 -14.33 18.53
N ALA A 159 8.70 -14.07 18.03
CA ALA A 159 9.57 -13.01 18.52
C ALA A 159 9.04 -11.62 18.16
N VAL A 160 8.44 -11.45 16.97
CA VAL A 160 7.78 -10.20 16.57
C VAL A 160 6.60 -9.89 17.49
N VAL A 161 5.75 -10.89 17.75
CA VAL A 161 4.61 -10.74 18.65
C VAL A 161 5.08 -10.40 20.07
N ALA A 162 6.07 -11.12 20.61
CA ALA A 162 6.64 -10.81 21.92
C ALA A 162 7.25 -9.40 21.96
N GLY A 163 7.96 -8.99 20.91
CA GLY A 163 8.57 -7.66 20.77
C GLY A 163 7.55 -6.53 20.77
N LEU A 164 6.37 -6.72 20.16
CA LEU A 164 5.28 -5.74 20.19
C LEU A 164 4.78 -5.43 21.60
N PHE A 165 4.95 -6.35 22.55
CA PHE A 165 4.55 -6.17 23.95
C PHE A 165 5.74 -5.91 24.88
N ASN A 166 6.94 -5.65 24.33
CA ASN A 166 8.15 -5.34 25.10
C ASN A 166 8.66 -3.92 24.77
N PRO A 167 8.18 -2.88 25.49
CA PRO A 167 8.59 -1.50 25.25
C PRO A 167 10.09 -1.24 25.32
N ALA A 168 10.82 -2.00 26.17
CA ALA A 168 12.27 -1.89 26.27
C ALA A 168 12.99 -2.40 25.01
N GLY A 169 12.33 -3.24 24.21
CA GLY A 169 12.82 -3.80 22.96
C GLY A 169 12.56 -2.95 21.71
N TRP A 170 11.91 -1.78 21.83
CA TRP A 170 11.55 -0.97 20.67
C TRP A 170 12.66 -0.02 20.22
N GLU A 171 12.86 0.05 18.91
CA GLU A 171 13.71 1.06 18.28
C GLU A 171 13.09 2.45 18.41
N ALA A 172 13.85 3.39 18.96
CA ALA A 172 13.47 4.81 19.07
C ALA A 172 14.31 5.66 18.11
N SER A 173 13.82 6.87 17.81
CA SER A 173 14.56 7.84 17.01
C SER A 173 15.77 8.39 17.77
N ASP A 174 16.87 8.59 17.03
CA ASP A 174 18.13 9.15 17.56
C ASP A 174 18.03 10.66 17.84
N GLN A 175 16.91 11.30 17.48
CA GLN A 175 16.64 12.69 17.80
C GLN A 175 16.31 12.84 19.29
N ALA A 176 16.73 13.95 19.90
CA ALA A 176 16.35 14.28 21.27
C ALA A 176 14.82 14.35 21.42
N GLY A 177 14.26 13.51 22.30
CA GLY A 177 12.80 13.36 22.45
C GLY A 177 12.11 12.67 21.27
N GLY A 178 12.84 11.89 20.46
CA GLY A 178 12.32 11.24 19.26
C GLY A 178 11.32 10.11 19.53
N LEU A 179 10.54 9.75 18.51
CA LEU A 179 9.46 8.78 18.62
C LEU A 179 9.94 7.33 18.44
N ILE A 180 9.10 6.39 18.86
CA ILE A 180 9.27 4.97 18.59
C ILE A 180 9.07 4.72 17.09
N ARG A 181 9.98 3.98 16.44
CA ARG A 181 10.04 3.82 14.97
C ARG A 181 9.20 2.67 14.42
N TRP A 182 8.87 1.67 15.22
CA TRP A 182 8.14 0.51 14.70
C TRP A 182 6.78 0.85 14.07
N PRO A 183 5.98 1.83 14.57
CA PRO A 183 4.70 2.17 13.96
C PRO A 183 4.87 2.63 12.52
N VAL A 184 5.84 3.52 12.24
CA VAL A 184 6.08 3.98 10.86
C VAL A 184 6.67 2.88 9.98
N LYS A 185 7.53 2.02 10.53
CA LYS A 185 8.07 0.87 9.79
C LYS A 185 7.00 -0.18 9.49
N LEU A 186 5.96 -0.31 10.31
CA LEU A 186 4.80 -1.17 10.07
C LEU A 186 3.88 -0.62 8.96
N LEU A 187 3.80 0.70 8.81
CA LEU A 187 2.96 1.31 7.77
C LEU A 187 3.38 0.89 6.35
N ILE A 188 4.67 0.62 6.14
CA ILE A 188 5.20 0.20 4.83
C ILE A 188 4.61 -1.17 4.43
N PRO A 189 4.83 -2.27 5.15
CA PRO A 189 4.23 -3.54 4.77
C PRO A 189 2.70 -3.49 4.81
N ALA A 190 2.09 -2.79 5.77
CA ALA A 190 0.63 -2.66 5.83
C ALA A 190 0.04 -1.98 4.58
N GLY A 191 0.61 -0.85 4.17
CA GLY A 191 0.18 -0.11 2.99
C GLY A 191 0.37 -0.91 1.70
N PHE A 192 1.52 -1.58 1.54
CA PHE A 192 1.78 -2.41 0.37
C PHE A 192 0.95 -3.71 0.36
N VAL A 193 0.56 -4.28 1.50
CA VAL A 193 -0.45 -5.36 1.53
C VAL A 193 -1.78 -4.85 0.99
N LEU A 194 -2.26 -3.69 1.46
CA LEU A 194 -3.51 -3.10 0.99
C LEU A 194 -3.48 -2.76 -0.51
N LEU A 195 -2.38 -2.18 -0.97
CA LEU A 195 -2.15 -1.87 -2.39
C LEU A 195 -2.07 -3.13 -3.25
N GLY A 196 -1.35 -4.16 -2.80
CA GLY A 196 -1.22 -5.43 -3.51
C GLY A 196 -2.55 -6.17 -3.62
N LEU A 197 -3.31 -6.22 -2.52
CA LEU A 197 -4.68 -6.74 -2.53
C LEU A 197 -5.55 -5.94 -3.51
N GLN A 198 -5.47 -4.61 -3.49
CA GLN A 198 -6.24 -3.81 -4.44
C GLN A 198 -5.80 -4.07 -5.88
N GLY A 199 -4.50 -4.16 -6.16
CA GLY A 199 -3.98 -4.50 -7.47
C GLY A 199 -4.51 -5.84 -7.97
N LEU A 200 -4.60 -6.85 -7.10
CA LEU A 200 -5.22 -8.13 -7.41
C LEU A 200 -6.73 -7.98 -7.69
N SER A 201 -7.45 -7.22 -6.87
CA SER A 201 -8.88 -6.92 -7.09
C SER A 201 -9.11 -6.24 -8.44
N GLU A 202 -8.31 -5.22 -8.77
CA GLU A 202 -8.38 -4.52 -10.05
C GLU A 202 -8.02 -5.42 -11.23
N LEU A 203 -7.04 -6.31 -11.09
CA LEU A 203 -6.69 -7.31 -12.10
C LEU A 203 -7.86 -8.26 -12.39
N ILE A 204 -8.50 -8.81 -11.34
CA ILE A 204 -9.69 -9.66 -11.47
C ILE A 204 -10.80 -8.90 -12.23
N LYS A 205 -11.04 -7.64 -11.89
CA LYS A 205 -12.05 -6.79 -12.55
C LYS A 205 -11.75 -6.56 -14.04
N ARG A 206 -10.49 -6.36 -14.44
CA ARG A 206 -10.14 -6.21 -15.88
C ARG A 206 -10.39 -7.50 -16.65
N PHE A 207 -10.04 -8.66 -16.09
CA PHE A 207 -10.37 -9.94 -16.72
C PHE A 207 -11.88 -10.16 -16.83
N ALA A 208 -12.65 -9.80 -15.79
CA ALA A 208 -14.11 -9.90 -15.80
C ALA A 208 -14.74 -9.03 -16.90
N TYR A 209 -14.23 -7.81 -17.06
CA TYR A 209 -14.65 -6.90 -18.11
C TYR A 209 -14.33 -7.43 -19.52
N LEU A 210 -13.11 -7.94 -19.74
CA LEU A 210 -12.73 -8.53 -21.04
C LEU A 210 -13.57 -9.75 -21.42
N ARG A 211 -14.12 -10.46 -20.42
CA ARG A 211 -15.05 -11.58 -20.59
C ARG A 211 -16.52 -11.15 -20.69
N GLY A 212 -16.82 -9.85 -20.59
CA GLY A 212 -18.19 -9.33 -20.64
C GLY A 212 -19.04 -9.64 -19.39
N LEU A 213 -18.42 -9.98 -18.27
CA LEU A 213 -19.11 -10.36 -17.03
C LEU A 213 -19.54 -9.15 -16.20
N ILE A 214 -18.88 -8.00 -16.36
CA ILE A 214 -19.16 -6.76 -15.65
C ILE A 214 -19.01 -5.54 -16.57
N PRO A 215 -19.62 -4.39 -16.24
CA PRO A 215 -19.36 -3.11 -16.89
C PRO A 215 -17.89 -2.66 -16.74
N ASP A 216 -17.50 -1.64 -17.50
CA ASP A 216 -16.15 -1.11 -17.50
C ASP A 216 -15.75 -0.60 -16.10
N PRO A 217 -14.74 -1.20 -15.44
CA PRO A 217 -14.32 -0.79 -14.10
C PRO A 217 -13.75 0.63 -14.05
N ASN A 218 -13.32 1.19 -15.19
CA ASN A 218 -12.77 2.53 -15.28
C ASN A 218 -13.86 3.62 -15.33
N GLU A 219 -15.13 3.28 -15.62
CA GLU A 219 -16.25 4.25 -15.62
C GLU A 219 -16.61 4.76 -14.23
N LYS A 220 -16.18 4.07 -13.17
CA LYS A 220 -16.40 4.50 -11.78
C LYS A 220 -15.89 5.93 -11.51
N ALA A 221 -14.87 6.39 -12.24
CA ALA A 221 -14.32 7.74 -12.13
C ALA A 221 -15.18 8.81 -12.84
N ALA A 222 -15.82 8.47 -13.97
CA ALA A 222 -16.59 9.44 -14.77
C ALA A 222 -17.89 9.86 -14.07
N ALA A 223 -18.51 8.97 -13.30
CA ALA A 223 -19.75 9.22 -12.59
C ALA A 223 -19.60 10.10 -11.32
N HIS A 224 -18.38 10.36 -10.84
CA HIS A 224 -18.14 11.22 -9.67
C HIS A 224 -17.67 12.64 -10.04
N GLY A 225 -17.29 12.90 -11.30
CA GLY A 225 -16.94 14.24 -11.80
C GLY A 225 -18.11 15.02 -12.39
N THR A 226 -19.35 14.53 -12.23
CA THR A 226 -20.58 15.10 -12.81
C THR A 226 -21.59 15.57 -11.76
N ASN A 227 -21.21 15.65 -10.48
CA ASN A 227 -22.01 16.27 -9.42
C ASN A 227 -21.30 17.47 -8.81
#